data_AF-A0A379YEI4-F1
#
_entry.id   AF-A0A379YEI4-F1
#
_cell.length_a   1.000
_cell.length_b   1.000
_cell.length_c   1.000
_cell.angle_alpha   90.00
_cell.angle_beta   90.00
_cell.angle_gamma   90.00
#
_symmetry.space_group_name_H-M   'P 1'
#
loop_
_entity.id
_entity.type
_entity.pdbx_description
1 polymer ?
#
loop_
_entity_poly.entity_id
_entity_poly.type
_entity_poly.pdbx_seq_one_letter_code
_entity_poly.pdbx_strand_id
1 'polypeptide(L)'
;MSSMPIATQPTLYRIHPASFRDGNGDGVGDAHGMLAALPYLKALSIDGLLLPQTLAPEAEATVTGEGLTLWYGDEANRVRNAVAPQRFAHGALALDVMPFSAEKLAAVLHARRATLTDSLWSTGDADQPRVVSRWGQGDLRSAAAFLTLLAMLPAPICLYQGEELGLPHAAGLQDPRGARTPMPWHEAPEQVTAGEISWYQQVAIEHRALAISRQQHDSHSTLRYCQALLALRRSPLIQRGELNAVSQRDGVVRLLITHQDQCLEALINLQPYTQAAAPSEATLPLAWQHGAQQEGHQWVLAGFASAIFTRHVNCESRGVTHG
;
A
#
# COMPACT_ATOMS: atom_id res chain seq x y z
N MET A 1 -3.55 -31.91 0.62
CA MET A 1 -3.93 -30.50 0.41
C MET A 1 -2.67 -29.77 -0.02
N SER A 2 -2.57 -29.38 -1.29
CA SER A 2 -1.38 -28.68 -1.80
C SER A 2 -1.33 -27.30 -1.17
N SER A 3 -0.28 -27.00 -0.40
CA SER A 3 -0.07 -25.66 0.14
C SER A 3 -0.01 -24.68 -1.03
N MET A 4 -0.83 -23.63 -0.99
CA MET A 4 -0.73 -22.56 -1.97
C MET A 4 0.66 -21.92 -1.84
N PRO A 5 1.42 -21.76 -2.93
CA PRO A 5 2.73 -21.14 -2.86
C PRO A 5 2.59 -19.68 -2.42
N ILE A 6 3.31 -19.32 -1.36
CA ILE A 6 3.38 -17.94 -0.86
C ILE A 6 4.01 -17.07 -1.96
N ALA A 7 3.43 -15.90 -2.23
CA ALA A 7 3.97 -14.94 -3.18
C ALA A 7 5.42 -14.55 -2.79
N THR A 8 6.30 -14.40 -3.78
CA THR A 8 7.71 -14.00 -3.56
C THR A 8 7.82 -12.60 -2.98
N GLN A 9 6.86 -11.73 -3.29
CA GLN A 9 6.79 -10.35 -2.78
C GLN A 9 5.36 -10.03 -2.31
N PRO A 10 4.96 -10.59 -1.15
CA PRO A 10 3.57 -10.56 -0.73
C PRO A 10 3.09 -9.14 -0.41
N THR A 11 1.80 -8.91 -0.60
CA THR A 11 1.07 -7.77 -0.07
C THR A 11 0.35 -8.20 1.20
N LEU A 12 0.81 -7.72 2.34
CA LEU A 12 0.18 -7.93 3.64
C LEU A 12 -0.73 -6.76 4.01
N TYR A 13 -1.72 -7.03 4.86
CA TYR A 13 -2.60 -6.02 5.43
C TYR A 13 -2.55 -6.09 6.96
N ARG A 14 -2.04 -5.03 7.58
CA ARG A 14 -1.89 -4.94 9.04
C ARG A 14 -3.16 -4.45 9.69
N ILE A 15 -3.65 -5.25 10.63
CA ILE A 15 -4.86 -4.99 11.39
C ILE A 15 -4.48 -4.61 12.83
N HIS A 16 -5.07 -3.53 13.34
CA HIS A 16 -5.15 -3.23 14.76
C HIS A 16 -6.52 -3.68 15.27
N PRO A 17 -6.63 -4.86 15.91
CA PRO A 17 -7.92 -5.55 16.12
C PRO A 17 -8.98 -4.66 16.78
N ALA A 18 -8.61 -3.96 17.85
CA ALA A 18 -9.52 -3.13 18.64
C ALA A 18 -10.20 -2.00 17.84
N SER A 19 -9.62 -1.56 16.72
CA SER A 19 -10.16 -0.50 15.87
C SER A 19 -10.50 -0.96 14.45
N PHE A 20 -10.53 -2.28 14.21
CA PHE A 20 -10.80 -2.81 12.88
C PHE A 20 -12.28 -3.05 12.60
N ARG A 21 -12.96 -3.92 13.35
CA ARG A 21 -14.40 -4.15 13.22
C ARG A 21 -14.95 -4.81 14.47
N ASP A 22 -16.00 -4.24 15.03
CA ASP A 22 -16.80 -4.85 16.09
C ASP A 22 -17.78 -5.86 15.49
N GLY A 23 -17.72 -7.10 15.97
CA GLY A 23 -18.58 -8.20 15.54
C GLY A 23 -19.61 -8.64 16.59
N ASN A 24 -19.44 -8.24 17.85
CA ASN A 24 -20.30 -8.63 18.97
C ASN A 24 -21.20 -7.49 19.50
N GLY A 25 -20.99 -6.25 19.03
CA GLY A 25 -21.74 -5.05 19.37
C GLY A 25 -21.29 -4.35 20.66
N ASP A 26 -20.11 -4.64 21.20
CA ASP A 26 -19.59 -4.02 22.44
C ASP A 26 -18.85 -2.69 22.19
N GLY A 27 -18.68 -2.30 20.93
CA GLY A 27 -17.98 -1.09 20.51
C GLY A 27 -16.47 -1.23 20.37
N VAL A 28 -15.91 -2.44 20.53
CA VAL A 28 -14.48 -2.74 20.38
C VAL A 28 -14.30 -3.83 19.33
N GLY A 29 -13.23 -3.72 18.53
CA GLY A 29 -13.02 -4.67 17.44
C GLY A 29 -12.55 -6.04 17.93
N ASP A 30 -13.06 -7.09 17.29
CA ASP A 30 -12.91 -8.47 17.76
C ASP A 30 -12.67 -9.46 16.60
N ALA A 31 -12.48 -10.74 16.95
CA ALA A 31 -12.25 -11.80 15.98
C ALA A 31 -13.46 -12.08 15.07
N HIS A 32 -14.70 -11.98 15.58
CA HIS A 32 -15.91 -12.13 14.77
C HIS A 32 -15.99 -11.01 13.71
N GLY A 33 -15.68 -9.77 14.09
CA GLY A 33 -15.59 -8.64 13.17
C GLY A 33 -14.51 -8.85 12.11
N MET A 34 -13.31 -9.31 12.50
CA MET A 34 -12.25 -9.65 11.54
C MET A 34 -12.70 -10.74 10.55
N LEU A 35 -13.34 -11.81 11.03
CA LEU A 35 -13.85 -12.89 10.19
C LEU A 35 -14.92 -12.38 9.20
N ALA A 36 -15.84 -11.53 9.67
CA ALA A 36 -16.88 -10.93 8.84
C ALA A 36 -16.32 -9.99 7.75
N ALA A 37 -15.09 -9.49 7.91
CA ALA A 37 -14.41 -8.63 6.95
C ALA A 37 -13.54 -9.38 5.93
N LEU A 38 -13.36 -10.70 6.07
CA LEU A 38 -12.52 -11.48 5.14
C LEU A 38 -12.91 -11.33 3.66
N PRO A 39 -14.21 -11.30 3.28
CA PRO A 39 -14.59 -11.06 1.88
C PRO A 39 -14.12 -9.69 1.36
N TYR A 40 -14.20 -8.65 2.19
CA TYR A 40 -13.70 -7.32 1.86
C TYR A 40 -12.18 -7.31 1.70
N LEU A 41 -11.46 -7.92 2.65
CA LEU A 41 -10.00 -8.01 2.62
C LEU A 41 -9.51 -8.78 1.39
N LYS A 42 -10.16 -9.90 1.04
CA LYS A 42 -9.85 -10.66 -0.18
C LYS A 42 -10.05 -9.83 -1.44
N ALA A 43 -11.09 -8.99 -1.49
CA ALA A 43 -11.37 -8.12 -2.63
C ALA A 43 -10.29 -7.05 -2.85
N LEU A 44 -9.43 -6.78 -1.85
CA LEU A 44 -8.26 -5.91 -2.01
C LEU A 44 -7.12 -6.57 -2.82
N SER A 45 -7.20 -7.85 -3.14
CA SER A 45 -6.13 -8.62 -3.81
C SER A 45 -4.83 -8.76 -2.99
N ILE A 46 -4.93 -8.68 -1.66
CA ILE A 46 -3.83 -8.97 -0.73
C ILE A 46 -3.55 -10.48 -0.61
N ASP A 47 -2.38 -10.84 -0.08
CA ASP A 47 -1.94 -12.23 0.11
C ASP A 47 -2.11 -12.72 1.56
N GLY A 48 -2.16 -11.79 2.53
CA GLY A 48 -2.25 -12.17 3.93
C GLY A 48 -2.54 -11.04 4.89
N LEU A 49 -2.93 -11.43 6.10
CA LEU A 49 -3.18 -10.53 7.22
C LEU A 49 -1.98 -10.53 8.15
N LEU A 50 -1.55 -9.34 8.58
CA LEU A 50 -0.53 -9.16 9.59
C LEU A 50 -1.18 -8.75 10.92
N LEU A 51 -1.15 -9.66 11.88
CA LEU A 51 -1.76 -9.51 13.19
C LEU A 51 -0.69 -9.31 14.29
N PRO A 52 -1.04 -8.70 15.43
CA PRO A 52 -0.13 -8.66 16.58
C PRO A 52 0.13 -10.07 17.13
N GLN A 53 1.35 -10.32 17.63
CA GLN A 53 1.71 -11.63 18.17
C GLN A 53 0.86 -12.08 19.35
N THR A 54 0.21 -11.17 20.08
CA THR A 54 -0.72 -11.50 21.16
C THR A 54 -1.95 -12.29 20.70
N LEU A 55 -2.26 -12.27 19.40
CA LEU A 55 -3.33 -13.07 18.80
C LEU A 55 -2.82 -14.34 18.11
N ALA A 56 -1.52 -14.64 18.20
CA ALA A 56 -0.98 -15.85 17.62
C ALA A 56 -1.55 -17.08 18.35
N PRO A 57 -2.18 -18.03 17.63
CA PRO A 57 -2.67 -19.26 18.25
C PRO A 57 -1.50 -20.13 18.75
N GLU A 58 -1.77 -20.98 19.74
CA GLU A 58 -0.79 -21.95 20.26
C GLU A 58 -0.38 -22.99 19.21
N ALA A 59 -1.29 -23.32 18.28
CA ALA A 59 -1.05 -24.20 17.13
C ALA A 59 -1.09 -23.42 15.81
N GLU A 60 -0.18 -23.75 14.90
CA GLU A 60 0.11 -23.01 13.67
C GLU A 60 -1.13 -22.82 12.76
N ALA A 61 -1.70 -21.62 12.74
CA ALA A 61 -2.71 -21.23 11.77
C ALA A 61 -2.03 -20.66 10.51
N THR A 62 -2.33 -21.23 9.33
CA THR A 62 -1.62 -20.91 8.09
C THR A 62 -2.44 -20.16 7.07
N VAL A 63 -3.76 -20.40 7.00
CA VAL A 63 -4.65 -19.84 5.97
C VAL A 63 -6.06 -19.61 6.53
N THR A 64 -6.69 -18.48 6.19
CA THR A 64 -8.12 -18.23 6.46
C THR A 64 -9.00 -19.03 5.48
N GLY A 65 -10.29 -19.17 5.77
CA GLY A 65 -11.24 -19.80 4.84
C GLY A 65 -11.32 -19.13 3.45
N GLU A 66 -10.77 -17.93 3.29
CA GLU A 66 -10.75 -17.15 2.06
C GLU A 66 -9.43 -17.25 1.27
N GLY A 67 -8.48 -18.06 1.72
CA GLY A 67 -7.17 -18.23 1.07
C GLY A 67 -6.14 -17.17 1.44
N LEU A 68 -6.42 -16.30 2.43
CA LEU A 68 -5.45 -15.34 2.96
C LEU A 68 -4.54 -16.01 3.98
N THR A 69 -3.24 -15.75 3.90
CA THR A 69 -2.27 -16.28 4.87
C THR A 69 -2.24 -15.46 6.15
N LEU A 70 -2.06 -16.09 7.31
CA LEU A 70 -1.89 -15.37 8.58
C LEU A 70 -0.41 -15.16 8.90
N TRP A 71 -0.06 -13.92 9.19
CA TRP A 71 1.27 -13.49 9.60
C TRP A 71 1.18 -12.77 10.94
N TYR A 72 2.24 -12.87 11.73
CA TYR A 72 2.33 -12.24 13.04
C TYR A 72 3.60 -11.41 13.16
N GLY A 73 3.48 -10.20 13.68
CA GLY A 73 4.62 -9.34 14.02
C GLY A 73 5.02 -9.52 15.48
N ASP A 74 6.31 -9.79 15.73
CA ASP A 74 6.86 -9.82 17.09
C ASP A 74 7.16 -8.41 17.63
N GLU A 75 7.56 -8.32 18.90
CA GLU A 75 7.92 -7.05 19.55
C GLU A 75 9.13 -6.36 18.90
N ALA A 76 9.95 -7.10 18.17
CA ALA A 76 11.06 -6.57 17.38
C ALA A 76 10.64 -6.24 15.93
N ASN A 77 9.33 -6.21 15.65
CA ASN A 77 8.71 -5.99 14.34
C ASN A 77 9.17 -6.99 13.25
N ARG A 78 9.69 -8.15 13.64
CA ARG A 78 9.95 -9.23 12.69
C ARG A 78 8.64 -9.90 12.36
N VAL A 79 8.39 -10.05 11.06
CA VAL A 79 7.16 -10.64 10.56
C VAL A 79 7.43 -12.10 10.22
N ARG A 80 6.62 -12.99 10.82
CA ARG A 80 6.72 -14.43 10.65
C ARG A 80 5.37 -15.03 10.26
N ASN A 81 5.41 -16.04 9.42
CA ASN A 81 4.32 -16.98 9.21
C ASN A 81 4.82 -18.36 9.67
N ALA A 82 3.96 -19.14 10.30
CA ALA A 82 4.34 -20.43 10.90
C ALA A 82 4.98 -21.41 9.90
N VAL A 83 4.63 -21.29 8.61
CA VAL A 83 5.07 -22.19 7.53
C VAL A 83 6.02 -21.51 6.54
N ALA A 84 6.35 -20.23 6.75
CA ALA A 84 7.29 -19.49 5.90
C ALA A 84 8.67 -19.37 6.56
N PRO A 85 9.75 -19.88 5.94
CA PRO A 85 11.12 -19.64 6.41
C PRO A 85 11.59 -18.20 6.19
N GLN A 86 10.86 -17.42 5.38
CA GLN A 86 11.20 -16.03 5.06
C GLN A 86 10.87 -15.11 6.24
N ARG A 87 11.93 -14.59 6.85
CA ARG A 87 11.84 -13.53 7.87
C ARG A 87 12.10 -12.21 7.16
N PHE A 88 11.09 -11.34 7.15
CA PHE A 88 11.31 -9.98 6.71
C PHE A 88 11.86 -9.17 7.89
N ALA A 89 13.00 -8.52 7.69
CA ALA A 89 13.42 -7.46 8.59
C ALA A 89 12.36 -6.36 8.56
N HIS A 90 12.13 -5.68 9.70
CA HIS A 90 11.25 -4.53 9.71
C HIS A 90 11.77 -3.49 8.72
N GLY A 91 11.00 -3.22 7.67
CA GLY A 91 11.27 -2.15 6.74
C GLY A 91 10.88 -0.84 7.39
N ALA A 92 11.83 -0.23 8.11
CA ALA A 92 11.64 1.09 8.69
C ALA A 92 11.55 2.20 7.61
N LEU A 93 11.15 1.94 6.36
CA LEU A 93 11.04 2.97 5.32
C LEU A 93 10.20 4.16 5.81
N ALA A 94 9.10 3.88 6.50
CA ALA A 94 8.25 4.88 7.16
C ALA A 94 9.03 5.85 8.08
N LEU A 95 10.08 5.36 8.74
CA LEU A 95 10.90 6.09 9.72
C LEU A 95 12.21 6.63 9.10
N ASP A 96 12.86 5.83 8.26
CA ASP A 96 14.13 6.11 7.58
C ASP A 96 14.03 7.37 6.72
N VAL A 97 12.84 7.67 6.21
CA VAL A 97 12.61 8.85 5.36
C VAL A 97 12.18 10.09 6.12
N MET A 98 12.17 10.10 7.46
CA MET A 98 11.72 11.27 8.24
C MET A 98 12.85 12.29 8.52
N PRO A 99 12.59 13.62 8.50
CA PRO A 99 11.40 14.27 7.93
C PRO A 99 11.28 13.97 6.44
N PHE A 100 10.04 13.77 5.98
CA PHE A 100 9.73 13.28 4.64
C PHE A 100 10.17 14.26 3.54
N SER A 101 10.90 13.74 2.56
CA SER A 101 11.16 14.39 1.28
C SER A 101 11.34 13.34 0.17
N ALA A 102 11.05 13.71 -1.08
CA ALA A 102 11.23 12.83 -2.23
C ALA A 102 12.71 12.45 -2.44
N GLU A 103 13.63 13.37 -2.14
CA GLU A 103 15.08 13.17 -2.21
C GLU A 103 15.52 12.09 -1.22
N LYS A 104 15.08 12.19 0.04
CA LYS A 104 15.43 11.21 1.08
C LYS A 104 14.81 9.86 0.77
N LEU A 105 13.56 9.81 0.31
CA LEU A 105 12.91 8.58 -0.15
C LEU A 105 13.71 7.91 -1.27
N ALA A 106 14.07 8.66 -2.32
CA ALA A 106 14.85 8.13 -3.43
C ALA A 106 16.23 7.62 -2.96
N ALA A 107 16.89 8.34 -2.04
CA ALA A 107 18.17 7.94 -1.46
C ALA A 107 18.07 6.63 -0.66
N VAL A 108 17.03 6.46 0.17
CA VAL A 108 16.81 5.22 0.95
C VAL A 108 16.53 4.05 0.02
N LEU A 109 15.65 4.23 -0.97
CA LEU A 109 15.36 3.18 -1.96
C LEU A 109 16.59 2.83 -2.79
N HIS A 110 17.43 3.81 -3.14
CA HIS A 110 18.68 3.58 -3.85
C HIS A 110 19.65 2.76 -3.02
N ALA A 111 19.86 3.15 -1.75
CA ALA A 111 20.78 2.49 -0.84
C ALA A 111 20.38 1.04 -0.52
N ARG A 112 19.07 0.75 -0.50
CA ARG A 112 18.50 -0.56 -0.16
C ARG A 112 18.05 -1.37 -1.37
N ARG A 113 18.37 -0.92 -2.58
CA ARG A 113 17.90 -1.51 -3.84
C ARG A 113 18.17 -3.01 -3.95
N ALA A 114 19.36 -3.46 -3.53
CA ALA A 114 19.78 -4.86 -3.58
C ALA A 114 19.20 -5.74 -2.46
N THR A 115 18.62 -5.14 -1.42
CA THR A 115 18.07 -5.83 -0.24
C THR A 115 16.59 -5.50 -0.03
N LEU A 116 15.92 -4.97 -1.06
CA LEU A 116 14.50 -4.63 -1.05
C LEU A 116 13.65 -5.84 -0.64
N THR A 117 13.94 -7.01 -1.20
CA THR A 117 13.18 -8.24 -0.96
C THR A 117 13.32 -8.80 0.46
N ASP A 118 14.33 -8.36 1.21
CA ASP A 118 14.63 -8.87 2.55
C ASP A 118 13.82 -8.17 3.64
N SER A 119 13.05 -7.14 3.28
CA SER A 119 12.32 -6.28 4.20
C SER A 119 10.84 -6.16 3.83
N LEU A 120 10.00 -5.99 4.85
CA LEU A 120 8.59 -5.68 4.65
C LEU A 120 8.41 -4.16 4.66
N TRP A 121 8.06 -3.58 3.52
CA TRP A 121 7.94 -2.14 3.34
C TRP A 121 6.54 -1.67 3.70
N SER A 122 6.43 -0.66 4.56
CA SER A 122 5.15 -0.06 4.94
C SER A 122 5.25 1.45 5.02
N THR A 123 4.13 2.14 4.75
CA THR A 123 3.99 3.58 4.88
C THR A 123 3.26 4.03 6.14
N GLY A 124 2.68 3.10 6.89
CA GLY A 124 1.91 3.36 8.09
C GLY A 124 1.83 2.16 9.03
N ASP A 125 1.46 2.43 10.27
CA ASP A 125 1.19 1.46 11.33
C ASP A 125 0.23 2.08 12.36
N ALA A 126 0.03 1.39 13.49
CA ALA A 126 -0.85 1.83 14.57
C ALA A 126 -0.19 2.83 15.54
N ASP A 127 1.10 3.11 15.41
CA ASP A 127 1.89 3.89 16.37
C ASP A 127 2.23 5.29 15.87
N GLN A 128 2.15 5.49 14.56
CA GLN A 128 2.53 6.72 13.88
C GLN A 128 1.33 7.41 13.24
N PRO A 129 1.40 8.74 13.00
CA PRO A 129 0.40 9.42 12.20
C PRO A 129 0.23 8.78 10.82
N ARG A 130 -1.02 8.67 10.37
CA ARG A 130 -1.36 8.07 9.07
C ARG A 130 -0.62 8.78 7.93
N VAL A 131 -0.21 8.04 6.90
CA VAL A 131 0.70 8.53 5.84
C VAL A 131 0.19 9.80 5.14
N VAL A 132 -1.11 9.92 4.91
CA VAL A 132 -1.74 11.10 4.30
C VAL A 132 -1.48 12.36 5.13
N SER A 133 -1.52 12.27 6.47
CA SER A 133 -1.20 13.39 7.36
C SER A 133 0.31 13.54 7.57
N ARG A 134 1.04 12.43 7.69
CA ARG A 134 2.48 12.44 8.02
C ARG A 134 3.37 12.89 6.86
N TRP A 135 3.11 12.40 5.66
CA TRP A 135 3.89 12.69 4.46
C TRP A 135 3.15 13.67 3.54
N GLY A 136 1.85 13.47 3.36
CA GLY A 136 1.00 14.31 2.51
C GLY A 136 0.54 15.61 3.16
N GLN A 137 0.90 15.86 4.42
CA GLN A 137 0.51 17.05 5.20
C GLN A 137 -1.01 17.30 5.24
N GLY A 138 -1.80 16.22 5.15
CA GLY A 138 -3.26 16.26 5.18
C GLY A 138 -3.94 16.41 3.82
N ASP A 139 -3.19 16.53 2.72
CA ASP A 139 -3.78 16.51 1.38
C ASP A 139 -4.24 15.09 1.02
N LEU A 140 -5.54 14.86 0.97
CA LEU A 140 -6.13 13.55 0.70
C LEU A 140 -5.75 12.98 -0.68
N ARG A 141 -5.39 13.84 -1.65
CA ARG A 141 -4.93 13.40 -2.98
C ARG A 141 -3.62 12.60 -2.89
N SER A 142 -2.82 12.83 -1.86
CA SER A 142 -1.55 12.13 -1.62
C SER A 142 -1.71 10.62 -1.43
N ALA A 143 -2.88 10.15 -1.01
CA ALA A 143 -3.15 8.72 -0.83
C ALA A 143 -2.86 7.92 -2.12
N ALA A 144 -3.30 8.43 -3.28
CA ALA A 144 -3.06 7.77 -4.56
C ALA A 144 -1.57 7.66 -4.88
N ALA A 145 -0.78 8.71 -4.64
CA ALA A 145 0.66 8.71 -4.88
C ALA A 145 1.39 7.71 -3.97
N PHE A 146 1.07 7.66 -2.67
CA PHE A 146 1.72 6.76 -1.73
C PHE A 146 1.32 5.30 -1.93
N LEU A 147 0.05 5.04 -2.28
CA LEU A 147 -0.40 3.70 -2.70
C LEU A 147 0.32 3.26 -3.98
N THR A 148 0.50 4.15 -4.95
CA THR A 148 1.24 3.84 -6.19
C THR A 148 2.70 3.53 -5.88
N LEU A 149 3.35 4.37 -5.07
CA LEU A 149 4.73 4.16 -4.64
C LEU A 149 4.89 2.77 -4.00
N LEU A 150 4.06 2.45 -3.02
CA LEU A 150 4.15 1.18 -2.30
C LEU A 150 3.83 0.00 -3.22
N ALA A 151 2.74 0.07 -4.00
CA ALA A 151 2.32 -1.02 -4.88
C ALA A 151 3.33 -1.34 -5.97
N MET A 152 4.07 -0.34 -6.46
CA MET A 152 5.06 -0.52 -7.52
C MET A 152 6.42 -1.04 -7.02
N LEU A 153 6.74 -0.99 -5.72
CA LEU A 153 8.03 -1.53 -5.24
C LEU A 153 8.13 -3.05 -5.51
N PRO A 154 9.21 -3.55 -6.14
CA PRO A 154 9.43 -4.98 -6.31
C PRO A 154 9.99 -5.58 -5.00
N ALA A 155 9.18 -5.52 -3.94
CA ALA A 155 9.51 -5.94 -2.58
C ALA A 155 8.25 -6.34 -1.82
N PRO A 156 8.31 -7.18 -0.78
CA PRO A 156 7.18 -7.40 0.15
C PRO A 156 6.66 -6.07 0.71
N ILE A 157 5.33 -5.87 0.71
CA ILE A 157 4.72 -4.65 1.22
C ILE A 157 3.65 -4.92 2.28
N CYS A 158 3.37 -3.94 3.12
CA CYS A 158 2.29 -3.98 4.07
C CYS A 158 1.50 -2.68 4.07
N LEU A 159 0.19 -2.77 3.85
CA LEU A 159 -0.75 -1.68 4.07
C LEU A 159 -1.19 -1.69 5.54
N TYR A 160 -1.38 -0.53 6.15
CA TYR A 160 -2.07 -0.41 7.43
C TYR A 160 -3.56 -0.11 7.21
N GLN A 161 -4.42 -0.64 8.08
CA GLN A 161 -5.87 -0.48 7.95
C GLN A 161 -6.30 0.97 7.71
N GLY A 162 -7.01 1.21 6.60
CA GLY A 162 -7.49 2.53 6.18
C GLY A 162 -6.56 3.29 5.23
N GLU A 163 -5.34 2.82 4.95
CA GLU A 163 -4.52 3.40 3.88
C GLU A 163 -5.18 3.22 2.50
N GLU A 164 -5.86 2.10 2.27
CA GLU A 164 -6.65 1.83 1.06
C GLU A 164 -7.83 2.79 0.87
N LEU A 165 -8.28 3.42 1.96
CA LEU A 165 -9.35 4.42 1.95
C LEU A 165 -8.78 5.85 1.89
N GLY A 166 -7.47 6.03 2.03
CA GLY A 166 -6.83 7.34 2.15
C GLY A 166 -7.14 8.05 3.46
N LEU A 167 -7.33 7.32 4.57
CA LEU A 167 -7.67 7.95 5.85
C LEU A 167 -6.56 8.91 6.31
N PRO A 168 -6.87 10.18 6.63
CA PRO A 168 -5.96 11.07 7.33
C PRO A 168 -5.88 10.70 8.81
N HIS A 169 -4.86 11.15 9.53
CA HIS A 169 -4.82 11.05 10.98
C HIS A 169 -6.01 11.80 11.60
N ALA A 170 -6.68 11.20 12.58
CA ALA A 170 -7.84 11.84 13.19
C ALA A 170 -7.45 13.10 13.98
N ALA A 171 -8.13 14.20 13.70
CA ALA A 171 -7.89 15.51 14.27
C ALA A 171 -8.18 15.55 15.77
N GLY A 172 -7.40 16.33 16.52
CA GLY A 172 -7.58 16.51 17.96
C GLY A 172 -7.17 15.32 18.83
N LEU A 173 -6.73 14.20 18.24
CA LEU A 173 -6.22 13.05 18.96
C LEU A 173 -4.69 13.02 18.92
N GLN A 174 -4.09 12.88 20.10
CA GLN A 174 -2.64 12.64 20.23
C GLN A 174 -2.28 11.23 19.76
N ASP A 175 -1.06 11.07 19.26
CA ASP A 175 -0.51 9.77 18.90
C ASP A 175 -0.43 8.84 20.12
N PRO A 176 -0.68 7.53 19.96
CA PRO A 176 -1.04 6.85 18.71
C PRO A 176 -2.55 6.85 18.41
N ARG A 177 -3.38 7.52 19.22
CA ARG A 177 -4.86 7.38 19.18
C ARG A 177 -5.47 7.79 17.84
N GLY A 178 -4.94 8.81 17.18
CA GLY A 178 -5.48 9.26 15.89
C GLY A 178 -5.30 8.27 14.74
N ALA A 179 -4.34 7.33 14.83
CA ALA A 179 -4.15 6.26 13.87
C ALA A 179 -4.95 4.99 14.22
N ARG A 180 -5.46 4.90 15.46
CA ARG A 180 -6.21 3.77 16.01
C ARG A 180 -7.71 4.06 16.15
N THR A 181 -8.22 5.07 15.45
CA THR A 181 -9.66 5.30 15.39
C THR A 181 -10.37 4.12 14.67
N PRO A 182 -11.61 3.80 15.06
CA PRO A 182 -12.39 2.74 14.42
C PRO A 182 -12.49 2.90 12.90
N MET A 183 -12.37 1.81 12.15
CA MET A 183 -12.56 1.83 10.69
C MET A 183 -13.97 2.30 10.32
N PRO A 184 -14.10 3.19 9.32
CA PRO A 184 -15.38 3.67 8.84
C PRO A 184 -16.01 2.64 7.89
N TRP A 185 -16.71 1.63 8.43
CA TRP A 185 -17.44 0.66 7.60
C TRP A 185 -18.63 1.30 6.88
N HIS A 186 -19.30 2.23 7.55
CA HIS A 186 -20.52 2.90 7.10
C HIS A 186 -20.36 4.42 7.10
N GLU A 187 -20.88 5.09 6.07
CA GLU A 187 -20.85 6.55 5.92
C GLU A 187 -21.88 7.23 6.83
N ALA A 188 -23.02 6.59 7.04
CA ALA A 188 -24.18 7.20 7.69
C ALA A 188 -24.79 6.26 8.74
N PRO A 189 -25.39 6.80 9.83
CA PRO A 189 -25.94 5.98 10.91
C PRO A 189 -27.16 5.15 10.47
N GLU A 190 -27.87 5.55 9.41
CA GLU A 190 -29.00 4.78 8.88
C GLU A 190 -28.55 3.47 8.21
N GLN A 191 -27.25 3.32 7.94
CA GLN A 191 -26.66 2.12 7.36
C GLN A 191 -26.21 1.10 8.42
N VAL A 192 -26.27 1.45 9.72
CA VAL A 192 -25.78 0.59 10.80
C VAL A 192 -26.94 -0.04 11.58
N THR A 193 -26.71 -1.25 12.09
CA THR A 193 -27.65 -1.90 13.02
C THR A 193 -27.56 -1.26 14.41
N ALA A 194 -28.53 -1.57 15.28
CA ALA A 194 -28.52 -1.09 16.67
C ALA A 194 -27.27 -1.54 17.45
N GLY A 195 -26.70 -2.71 17.13
CA GLY A 195 -25.45 -3.19 17.74
C GLY A 195 -24.20 -2.45 17.24
N GLU A 196 -24.24 -1.92 16.02
CA GLU A 196 -23.11 -1.23 15.40
C GLU A 196 -23.08 0.28 15.68
N ILE A 197 -24.13 0.84 16.31
CA ILE A 197 -24.22 2.28 16.55
C ILE A 197 -23.11 2.80 17.48
N SER A 198 -22.71 2.01 18.48
CA SER A 198 -21.60 2.33 19.39
C SER A 198 -20.30 2.47 18.62
N TRP A 199 -20.03 1.56 17.69
CA TRP A 199 -18.86 1.60 16.80
C TRP A 199 -18.88 2.86 15.92
N TYR A 200 -20.00 3.09 15.22
CA TYR A 200 -20.16 4.24 14.31
C TYR A 200 -19.96 5.59 15.02
N GLN A 201 -20.46 5.72 16.25
CA GLN A 201 -20.29 6.93 17.05
C GLN A 201 -18.83 7.23 17.40
N GLN A 202 -17.98 6.20 17.50
CA GLN A 202 -16.56 6.33 17.79
C GLN A 202 -15.69 6.58 16.54
N VAL A 203 -16.21 6.32 15.34
CA VAL A 203 -15.52 6.65 14.07
C VAL A 203 -15.29 8.16 14.00
N ALA A 204 -14.05 8.57 13.72
CA ALA A 204 -13.70 9.98 13.55
C ALA A 204 -14.57 10.63 12.45
N ILE A 205 -15.03 11.85 12.69
CA ILE A 205 -16.04 12.51 11.85
C ILE A 205 -15.56 12.63 10.40
N GLU A 206 -14.30 13.04 10.22
CA GLU A 206 -13.64 13.17 8.92
C GLU A 206 -13.44 11.84 8.19
N HIS A 207 -13.45 10.70 8.89
CA HIS A 207 -13.31 9.37 8.28
C HIS A 207 -14.63 8.84 7.72
N ARG A 208 -15.78 9.33 8.20
CA ARG A 208 -17.10 8.86 7.76
C ARG A 208 -17.33 9.12 6.26
N ALA A 209 -16.89 10.27 5.76
CA ALA A 209 -16.95 10.59 4.32
C ALA A 209 -16.00 9.73 3.46
N LEU A 210 -15.08 9.00 4.09
CA LEU A 210 -14.15 8.07 3.44
C LEU A 210 -14.56 6.61 3.68
N ALA A 211 -15.77 6.35 4.18
CA ALA A 211 -16.22 5.03 4.57
C ALA A 211 -16.23 4.01 3.42
N ILE A 212 -16.08 2.74 3.79
CA ILE A 212 -16.09 1.61 2.88
C ILE A 212 -17.41 1.56 2.10
N SER A 213 -18.55 1.70 2.78
CA SER A 213 -19.88 1.69 2.13
C SER A 213 -20.02 2.76 1.04
N ARG A 214 -19.35 3.91 1.17
CA ARG A 214 -19.33 4.95 0.14
C ARG A 214 -18.36 4.59 -0.98
N GLN A 215 -17.09 4.35 -0.64
CA GLN A 215 -16.03 4.15 -1.64
C GLN A 215 -16.24 2.90 -2.50
N GLN A 216 -16.89 1.85 -1.97
CA GLN A 216 -17.22 0.67 -2.77
C GLN A 216 -18.16 0.99 -3.94
N HIS A 217 -19.02 2.01 -3.83
CA HIS A 217 -19.97 2.38 -4.88
C HIS A 217 -19.44 3.48 -5.81
N ASP A 218 -18.28 4.08 -5.50
CA ASP A 218 -17.64 5.09 -6.34
C ASP A 218 -16.46 4.47 -7.10
N SER A 219 -16.60 4.40 -8.44
CA SER A 219 -15.58 3.86 -9.34
C SER A 219 -14.26 4.64 -9.36
N HIS A 220 -14.28 5.90 -8.91
CA HIS A 220 -13.11 6.78 -8.86
C HIS A 220 -12.53 6.94 -7.46
N SER A 221 -13.01 6.16 -6.49
CA SER A 221 -12.53 6.22 -5.10
C SER A 221 -11.11 5.69 -4.93
N THR A 222 -10.47 6.12 -3.84
CA THR A 222 -9.16 5.60 -3.41
C THR A 222 -9.18 4.09 -3.22
N LEU A 223 -10.29 3.53 -2.70
CA LEU A 223 -10.47 2.09 -2.56
C LEU A 223 -10.40 1.35 -3.90
N ARG A 224 -11.13 1.82 -4.92
CA ARG A 224 -11.11 1.22 -6.26
C ARG A 224 -9.75 1.37 -6.92
N TYR A 225 -9.10 2.52 -6.71
CA TYR A 225 -7.74 2.75 -7.15
C TYR A 225 -6.73 1.78 -6.51
N CYS A 226 -6.80 1.58 -5.18
CA CYS A 226 -5.97 0.65 -4.44
C CYS A 226 -6.15 -0.79 -4.95
N GLN A 227 -7.39 -1.24 -5.10
CA GLN A 227 -7.70 -2.58 -5.63
C GLN A 227 -7.05 -2.84 -6.99
N ALA A 228 -7.12 -1.85 -7.89
CA ALA A 228 -6.55 -2.00 -9.22
C ALA A 228 -5.01 -1.99 -9.23
N LEU A 229 -4.38 -1.16 -8.38
CA LEU A 229 -2.93 -1.19 -8.18
C LEU A 229 -2.45 -2.54 -7.62
N LEU A 230 -3.14 -3.08 -6.61
CA LEU A 230 -2.79 -4.37 -6.03
C LEU A 230 -3.05 -5.55 -6.99
N ALA A 231 -4.04 -5.43 -7.89
CA ALA A 231 -4.20 -6.37 -8.99
C ALA A 231 -3.02 -6.29 -9.99
N LEU A 232 -2.60 -5.09 -10.39
CA LEU A 232 -1.45 -4.86 -11.29
C LEU A 232 -0.14 -5.41 -10.69
N ARG A 233 0.02 -5.28 -9.38
CA ARG A 233 1.16 -5.77 -8.59
C ARG A 233 1.37 -7.28 -8.69
N ARG A 234 0.35 -8.06 -9.04
CA ARG A 234 0.47 -9.51 -9.25
C ARG A 234 1.21 -9.88 -10.54
N SER A 235 1.54 -8.90 -11.38
CA SER A 235 2.35 -9.13 -12.59
C SER A 235 3.74 -9.69 -12.24
N PRO A 236 4.31 -10.56 -13.10
CA PRO A 236 5.67 -11.09 -12.90
C PRO A 236 6.73 -10.00 -12.75
N LEU A 237 6.54 -8.88 -13.46
CA LEU A 237 7.46 -7.75 -13.47
C LEU A 237 7.61 -7.09 -12.09
N ILE A 238 6.55 -7.06 -11.28
CA ILE A 238 6.66 -6.61 -9.90
C ILE A 238 7.07 -7.79 -9.02
N GLN A 239 6.33 -8.91 -9.06
CA GLN A 239 6.54 -10.07 -8.16
C GLN A 239 7.93 -10.70 -8.20
N ARG A 240 8.64 -10.59 -9.32
CA ARG A 240 9.96 -11.21 -9.53
C ARG A 240 11.00 -10.23 -10.06
N GLY A 241 10.61 -8.98 -10.28
CA GLY A 241 11.52 -7.98 -10.82
C GLY A 241 12.48 -7.42 -9.77
N GLU A 242 13.41 -6.64 -10.28
CA GLU A 242 14.40 -5.92 -9.50
C GLU A 242 14.22 -4.43 -9.74
N LEU A 243 14.31 -3.62 -8.68
CA LEU A 243 14.43 -2.18 -8.84
C LEU A 243 15.80 -1.92 -9.45
N ASN A 244 15.87 -1.59 -10.74
CA ASN A 244 17.13 -1.35 -11.43
C ASN A 244 17.59 0.11 -11.27
N ALA A 245 16.67 1.07 -11.18
CA ALA A 245 17.03 2.46 -10.89
C ALA A 245 15.92 3.16 -10.11
N VAL A 246 16.34 4.13 -9.29
CA VAL A 246 15.45 5.10 -8.64
C VAL A 246 16.11 6.47 -8.71
N SER A 247 15.32 7.49 -9.01
CA SER A 247 15.76 8.88 -9.04
C SER A 247 14.61 9.79 -8.66
N GLN A 248 14.90 11.04 -8.32
CA GLN A 248 13.88 12.08 -8.18
C GLN A 248 14.28 13.33 -8.98
N ARG A 249 13.28 14.10 -9.40
CA ARG A 249 13.45 15.47 -9.90
C ARG A 249 12.21 16.26 -9.55
N ASP A 250 12.38 17.43 -8.91
CA ASP A 250 11.28 18.34 -8.56
C ASP A 250 10.13 17.66 -7.80
N GLY A 251 10.48 16.67 -6.98
CA GLY A 251 9.53 15.87 -6.20
C GLY A 251 8.81 14.76 -6.97
N VAL A 252 9.08 14.58 -8.26
CA VAL A 252 8.67 13.39 -9.03
C VAL A 252 9.69 12.28 -8.84
N VAL A 253 9.28 11.18 -8.21
CA VAL A 253 10.07 9.96 -8.08
C VAL A 253 9.89 9.10 -9.32
N ARG A 254 11.00 8.59 -9.85
CA ARG A 254 11.04 7.59 -10.92
C ARG A 254 11.52 6.26 -10.35
N LEU A 255 10.77 5.20 -10.62
CA LEU A 255 11.18 3.82 -10.38
C LEU A 255 11.35 3.12 -11.73
N LEU A 256 12.47 2.43 -11.93
CA LEU A 256 12.70 1.55 -13.09
C LEU A 256 12.85 0.13 -12.58
N ILE A 257 11.95 -0.74 -13.01
CA ILE A 257 11.89 -2.15 -12.60
C ILE A 257 12.11 -3.01 -13.84
N THR A 258 12.93 -4.03 -13.71
CA THR A 258 13.22 -4.97 -14.80
C THR A 258 13.03 -6.41 -14.34
N HIS A 259 12.50 -7.24 -15.21
CA HIS A 259 12.42 -8.68 -15.01
C HIS A 259 12.52 -9.36 -16.38
N GLN A 260 13.58 -10.15 -16.60
CA GLN A 260 13.85 -10.77 -17.91
C GLN A 260 13.76 -9.72 -19.04
N ASP A 261 12.90 -9.99 -20.01
CA ASP A 261 12.68 -9.17 -21.19
C ASP A 261 11.53 -8.16 -20.99
N GLN A 262 11.35 -7.63 -19.79
CA GLN A 262 10.30 -6.66 -19.47
C GLN A 262 10.84 -5.53 -18.62
N CYS A 263 10.35 -4.32 -18.84
CA CYS A 263 10.59 -3.21 -17.93
C CYS A 263 9.33 -2.39 -17.64
N LEU A 264 9.27 -1.88 -16.41
CA LEU A 264 8.25 -0.95 -15.93
C LEU A 264 8.96 0.32 -15.47
N GLU A 265 8.43 1.45 -15.90
CA GLU A 265 8.85 2.75 -15.41
C GLU A 265 7.66 3.47 -14.78
N ALA A 266 7.77 3.80 -13.50
CA ALA A 266 6.74 4.56 -12.78
C ALA A 266 7.25 5.97 -12.50
N LEU A 267 6.47 6.98 -12.89
CA LEU A 267 6.65 8.38 -12.53
C LEU A 267 5.59 8.74 -11.50
N ILE A 268 6.00 9.20 -10.32
CA ILE A 268 5.09 9.46 -9.19
C ILE A 268 5.41 10.84 -8.65
N ASN A 269 4.50 11.79 -8.85
CA ASN A 269 4.61 13.12 -8.26
C ASN A 269 4.28 13.03 -6.77
N LEU A 270 5.22 13.37 -5.89
CA LEU A 270 5.00 13.37 -4.43
C LEU A 270 4.77 14.77 -3.87
N GLN A 271 4.48 15.73 -4.74
CA GLN A 271 4.24 17.13 -4.40
C GLN A 271 2.78 17.52 -4.66
N PRO A 272 2.26 18.58 -4.01
CA PRO A 272 0.89 19.06 -4.21
C PRO A 272 0.71 19.87 -5.50
N TYR A 273 1.81 20.26 -6.14
CA TYR A 273 1.83 21.06 -7.36
C TYR A 273 2.11 20.22 -8.60
N THR A 274 1.60 20.68 -9.74
CA THR A 274 1.80 20.06 -11.04
C THR A 274 3.28 20.09 -11.43
N GLN A 275 3.76 18.98 -12.01
CA GLN A 275 5.13 18.81 -12.45
C GLN A 275 5.19 18.21 -13.86
N ALA A 276 6.15 18.67 -14.65
CA ALA A 276 6.47 18.04 -15.92
C ALA A 276 7.44 16.89 -15.68
N ALA A 277 7.14 15.73 -16.26
CA ALA A 277 8.01 14.57 -16.27
C ALA A 277 7.91 13.87 -17.63
N ALA A 278 8.88 13.03 -17.98
CA ALA A 278 8.80 12.22 -19.19
C ALA A 278 9.41 10.85 -18.93
N PRO A 279 8.87 9.76 -19.51
CA PRO A 279 9.52 8.46 -19.46
C PRO A 279 10.93 8.52 -20.03
N SER A 280 11.77 7.51 -19.73
CA SER A 280 13.15 7.46 -20.23
C SER A 280 13.23 7.39 -21.75
N GLU A 281 12.22 6.79 -22.39
CA GLU A 281 12.04 6.77 -23.84
C GLU A 281 10.63 7.29 -24.18
N ALA A 282 10.52 8.24 -25.11
CA ALA A 282 9.25 8.87 -25.48
C ALA A 282 8.22 7.90 -26.06
N THR A 283 8.67 6.75 -26.57
CA THR A 283 7.85 5.70 -27.17
C THR A 283 7.41 4.62 -26.18
N LEU A 284 7.76 4.73 -24.88
CA LEU A 284 7.31 3.76 -23.89
C LEU A 284 5.77 3.76 -23.81
N PRO A 285 5.11 2.61 -24.02
CA PRO A 285 3.66 2.51 -23.92
C PRO A 285 3.18 2.82 -22.50
N LEU A 286 2.18 3.70 -22.39
CA LEU A 286 1.47 3.92 -21.15
C LEU A 286 0.65 2.68 -20.80
N ALA A 287 0.87 2.14 -19.61
CA ALA A 287 0.09 1.04 -19.05
C ALA A 287 -1.01 1.53 -18.09
N TRP A 288 -0.72 2.60 -17.34
CA TRP A 288 -1.62 3.11 -16.31
C TRP A 288 -1.34 4.59 -16.03
N GLN A 289 -2.36 5.37 -15.70
CA GLN A 289 -2.20 6.75 -15.23
C GLN A 289 -3.25 7.15 -14.21
N HIS A 290 -2.89 8.11 -13.35
CA HIS A 290 -3.79 8.82 -12.45
C HIS A 290 -3.38 10.28 -12.37
N GLY A 291 -4.23 11.20 -12.84
CA GLY A 291 -3.93 12.64 -12.83
C GLY A 291 -2.75 13.06 -13.73
N ALA A 292 -2.29 12.19 -14.63
CA ALA A 292 -1.25 12.47 -15.61
C ALA A 292 -1.85 12.62 -17.01
N GLN A 293 -1.31 13.56 -17.79
CA GLN A 293 -1.73 13.83 -19.16
C GLN A 293 -0.51 14.05 -20.06
N GLN A 294 -0.61 13.66 -21.33
CA GLN A 294 0.45 13.91 -22.31
C GLN A 294 0.21 15.25 -23.00
N GLU A 295 1.17 16.17 -22.87
CA GLU A 295 1.17 17.47 -23.54
C GLU A 295 2.37 17.53 -24.51
N GLY A 296 2.10 17.24 -25.79
CA GLY A 296 3.15 17.14 -26.80
C GLY A 296 4.12 16.00 -26.50
N HIS A 297 5.38 16.34 -26.20
CA HIS A 297 6.46 15.38 -25.93
C HIS A 297 6.74 15.20 -24.42
N GLN A 298 5.96 15.86 -23.57
CA GLN A 298 6.09 15.79 -22.11
C GLN A 298 4.83 15.23 -21.48
N TRP A 299 4.99 14.66 -20.30
CA TRP A 299 3.87 14.31 -19.42
C TRP A 299 3.74 15.37 -18.34
N VAL A 300 2.52 15.84 -18.14
CA VAL A 300 2.16 16.76 -17.08
C VAL A 300 1.45 15.95 -16.00
N LEU A 301 2.07 15.87 -14.82
CA LEU A 301 1.55 15.15 -13.67
C LEU A 301 0.98 16.20 -12.71
N ALA A 302 -0.32 16.19 -12.48
CA ALA A 302 -0.93 16.99 -11.42
C ALA A 302 -0.30 16.67 -10.04
N GLY A 303 -0.59 17.50 -9.03
CA GLY A 303 -0.16 17.19 -7.66
C GLY A 303 -0.60 15.78 -7.25
N PHE A 304 0.33 14.97 -6.74
CA PHE A 304 0.11 13.57 -6.36
C PHE A 304 -0.33 12.62 -7.50
N ALA A 305 -0.12 13.01 -8.75
CA ALA A 305 -0.38 12.16 -9.92
C ALA A 305 0.69 11.09 -10.14
N SER A 306 0.35 10.07 -10.93
CA SER A 306 1.30 9.06 -11.38
C SER A 306 1.04 8.59 -12.82
N ALA A 307 2.10 8.12 -13.47
CA ALA A 307 2.05 7.47 -14.77
C ALA A 307 2.99 6.25 -14.76
N ILE A 308 2.49 5.10 -15.22
CA ILE A 308 3.23 3.85 -15.29
C ILE A 308 3.31 3.44 -16.75
N PHE A 309 4.53 3.19 -17.20
CA PHE A 309 4.86 2.78 -18.54
C PHE A 309 5.44 1.38 -18.52
N THR A 310 5.15 0.56 -19.53
CA THR A 310 5.66 -0.80 -19.61
C THR A 310 6.05 -1.17 -21.03
N ARG A 311 7.12 -1.95 -21.21
CA ARG A 311 7.47 -2.58 -22.48
C ARG A 311 8.00 -3.98 -22.28
N HIS A 312 7.89 -4.79 -23.34
CA HIS A 312 8.65 -6.02 -23.51
C HIS A 312 9.94 -5.68 -24.27
N VAL A 313 11.10 -5.90 -23.66
CA VAL A 313 12.44 -5.72 -24.24
C VAL A 313 13.09 -7.07 -24.38
N ASN A 314 13.31 -7.61 -25.59
CA ASN A 314 14.33 -8.66 -25.71
C ASN A 314 15.68 -8.02 -25.36
N CYS A 315 16.32 -8.44 -24.27
CA CYS A 315 17.59 -7.89 -23.80
C CYS A 315 18.82 -8.31 -24.64
N GLU A 316 18.64 -8.75 -25.89
CA GLU A 316 19.71 -9.06 -26.84
C GLU A 316 19.84 -8.00 -27.96
N SER A 317 20.11 -6.74 -27.61
CA SER A 317 20.71 -5.81 -28.61
C SER A 317 21.34 -4.57 -27.96
N ARG A 318 22.40 -4.74 -27.18
CA ARG A 318 23.41 -3.68 -26.99
C ARG A 318 24.81 -4.28 -27.03
N GLY A 319 25.21 -4.66 -28.25
CA GLY A 319 26.53 -5.14 -28.59
C GLY A 319 26.84 -4.87 -30.05
N VAL A 320 26.63 -3.62 -30.51
CA VAL A 320 27.23 -3.15 -31.77
C VAL A 320 28.22 -2.05 -31.40
N THR A 321 29.45 -2.47 -31.13
CA THR A 321 30.63 -1.63 -31.30
C THR A 321 30.74 -1.30 -32.79
N HIS A 322 30.43 -0.07 -33.17
CA HIS A 322 30.94 0.45 -34.44
C HIS A 322 32.42 0.78 -34.24
N GLY A 323 33.27 -0.03 -34.88
CA GLY A 323 34.60 0.40 -35.29
C GLY A 323 34.55 1.27 -36.54
#